data_AF-X1PAU0-F1
#
_entry.id   AF-X1PAU0-F1
#
_cell.length_a   1.000
_cell.length_b   1.000
_cell.length_c   1.000
_cell.angle_alpha   90.00
_cell.angle_beta   90.00
_cell.angle_gamma   90.00
#
_symmetry.space_group_name_H-M   'P 1'
#
loop_
_entity.id
_entity.type
_entity.pdbx_description
1 polymer ?
#
loop_
_entity_poly.entity_id
_entity_poly.type
_entity_poly.pdbx_seq_one_letter_code
_entity_poly.pdbx_strand_id
1 'polypeptide(L)'
;ILCCIKGWSKMITSDIKDRKVIIVDPMLATGGTAVACIDYIKKCGTVDIKFMCLIAAPEGINMLQKYHPDVKIYAAAVDERLNSHGYIVPGLGDAGDRLFGTK
;
A
#
# COMPACT_ATOMS: atom_id res chain seq x y z
N ILE A 1 6.10 3.60 1.39
CA ILE A 1 7.49 3.19 1.07
C ILE A 1 7.49 2.07 0.01
N LEU A 2 6.92 2.32 -1.16
CA LEU A 2 6.98 1.43 -2.34
C LEU A 2 7.19 2.28 -3.61
N CYS A 3 8.17 3.17 -3.55
CA CYS A 3 8.48 4.10 -4.63
C CYS A 3 9.67 3.58 -5.45
N CYS A 4 9.46 2.49 -6.20
CA CYS A 4 10.43 2.01 -7.21
C CYS A 4 9.75 1.06 -8.24
N ILE A 5 8.75 1.57 -8.96
CA ILE A 5 8.02 0.81 -10.01
C ILE A 5 8.97 0.29 -11.11
N LYS A 6 10.11 0.96 -11.35
CA LYS A 6 11.09 0.58 -12.38
C LYS A 6 11.98 -0.63 -12.04
N GLY A 7 11.85 -1.24 -10.86
CA GLY A 7 12.68 -2.37 -10.42
C GLY A 7 11.95 -3.68 -10.12
N TRP A 8 10.62 -3.66 -10.07
CA TRP A 8 9.86 -4.79 -9.51
C TRP A 8 9.92 -6.10 -10.32
N SER A 9 10.13 -6.03 -11.64
CA SER A 9 10.17 -7.25 -12.48
C SER A 9 11.30 -8.19 -12.11
N LYS A 10 12.41 -7.66 -11.59
CA LYS A 10 13.56 -8.46 -11.15
C LYS A 10 13.39 -9.05 -9.75
N MET A 11 12.42 -8.58 -8.97
CA MET A 11 12.23 -8.96 -7.57
C MET A 11 11.03 -9.90 -7.37
N ILE A 12 10.25 -10.17 -8.42
CA ILE A 12 9.10 -11.05 -8.39
C ILE A 12 9.51 -12.48 -8.73
N THR A 13 8.98 -13.45 -7.98
CA THR A 13 9.21 -14.87 -8.25
C THR A 13 8.48 -15.30 -9.52
N SER A 14 9.07 -16.21 -10.30
CA SER A 14 8.54 -16.67 -11.58
C SER A 14 7.18 -17.38 -11.47
N ASP A 15 6.87 -17.91 -10.29
CA ASP A 15 5.67 -18.67 -9.95
C ASP A 15 4.61 -17.84 -9.20
N ILE A 16 4.68 -16.51 -9.27
CA ILE A 16 3.74 -15.59 -8.58
C ILE A 16 2.27 -15.87 -8.89
N LYS A 17 1.95 -16.41 -10.08
CA LYS A 17 0.59 -16.72 -10.53
C LYS A 17 -0.13 -17.72 -9.61
N ASP A 18 0.63 -18.61 -8.98
CA ASP A 18 0.11 -19.67 -8.10
C ASP A 18 0.27 -19.29 -6.61
N ARG A 19 0.57 -18.02 -6.32
CA ARG A 19 0.88 -17.54 -4.98
C ARG A 19 -0.10 -16.48 -4.50
N LYS A 20 -0.36 -16.53 -3.20
CA LYS A 20 -0.96 -15.44 -2.43
C LYS A 20 0.07 -14.34 -2.19
N VAL A 21 -0.30 -13.10 -2.48
CA VAL A 21 0.55 -11.93 -2.27
C VAL A 21 0.02 -11.09 -1.13
N ILE A 22 0.90 -10.73 -0.18
CA ILE A 22 0.61 -9.76 0.87
C ILE A 22 1.50 -8.55 0.62
N ILE A 23 0.87 -7.44 0.24
CA ILE A 23 1.55 -6.15 0.09
C ILE A 23 1.55 -5.46 1.44
N VAL A 24 2.73 -5.02 1.89
CA VAL A 24 2.92 -4.34 3.17
C VAL A 24 3.44 -2.94 2.97
N ASP A 25 2.79 -1.95 3.57
CA ASP A 25 3.29 -0.56 3.68
C ASP A 25 2.85 -0.02 5.04
N PRO A 26 3.72 0.63 5.84
CA PRO A 26 3.32 1.18 7.13
C PRO A 26 2.06 2.07 7.08
N MET A 27 1.89 2.83 6.00
CA MET A 27 0.82 3.83 5.88
C MET A 27 0.03 3.70 4.59
N LEU A 28 -1.30 3.68 4.70
CA LEU A 28 -2.22 3.85 3.58
C LEU A 28 -2.83 5.26 3.62
N ALA A 29 -2.06 6.24 3.11
CA ALA A 29 -2.45 7.65 3.10
C ALA A 29 -3.41 7.97 1.94
N THR A 30 -2.91 8.46 0.79
CA THR A 30 -3.74 8.75 -0.39
C THR A 30 -4.13 7.51 -1.19
N GLY A 31 -3.48 6.36 -0.94
CA GLY A 31 -3.73 5.10 -1.64
C GLY A 31 -3.05 4.95 -3.01
N GLY A 32 -2.50 6.02 -3.59
CA GLY A 32 -1.93 6.00 -4.95
C GLY A 32 -0.81 4.96 -5.14
N THR A 33 0.14 4.88 -4.19
CA THR A 33 1.22 3.89 -4.24
C THR A 33 0.70 2.46 -4.14
N ALA A 34 -0.31 2.22 -3.30
CA ALA A 34 -0.89 0.89 -3.12
C ALA A 34 -1.63 0.43 -4.38
N VAL A 35 -2.41 1.31 -5.01
CA VAL A 35 -3.09 1.05 -6.29
C VAL A 35 -2.06 0.73 -7.38
N ALA A 36 -1.05 1.57 -7.57
CA ALA A 36 0.00 1.31 -8.56
C ALA A 36 0.75 -0.01 -8.29
N CYS A 37 0.91 -0.39 -7.02
CA CYS A 37 1.48 -1.68 -6.63
C CYS A 37 0.61 -2.86 -7.05
N ILE A 38 -0.66 -2.81 -6.69
CA ILE A 38 -1.62 -3.88 -7.00
C ILE A 38 -1.81 -4.01 -8.52
N ASP A 39 -1.92 -2.91 -9.25
CA ASP A 39 -1.97 -2.89 -10.72
C ASP A 39 -0.80 -3.66 -11.34
N TYR A 40 0.40 -3.43 -10.83
CA TYR A 40 1.59 -4.11 -11.32
C TYR A 40 1.58 -5.60 -10.99
N ILE A 41 1.27 -5.96 -9.75
CA ILE A 41 1.22 -7.36 -9.31
C ILE A 41 0.17 -8.14 -10.11
N LYS A 42 -0.99 -7.54 -10.39
CA LYS A 42 -2.01 -8.14 -11.26
C LYS A 42 -1.52 -8.33 -12.69
N LYS A 43 -0.74 -7.40 -13.24
CA LYS A 43 -0.09 -7.57 -14.56
C LYS A 43 0.90 -8.74 -14.60
N CYS A 44 1.49 -9.10 -13.46
CA CYS A 44 2.33 -10.30 -13.35
C CYS A 44 1.51 -11.62 -13.31
N GLY A 45 0.19 -11.53 -13.11
CA GLY A 45 -0.75 -12.63 -13.32
C GLY A 45 -1.34 -13.26 -12.05
N THR A 46 -1.16 -12.66 -10.88
CA THR A 46 -1.82 -13.11 -9.64
C THR A 46 -3.05 -12.26 -9.31
N VAL A 47 -4.05 -12.87 -8.68
CA VAL A 47 -5.30 -12.22 -8.26
C VAL A 47 -5.60 -12.42 -6.77
N ASP A 48 -4.85 -13.29 -6.06
CA ASP A 48 -5.00 -13.49 -4.60
C ASP A 48 -4.09 -12.51 -3.85
N ILE A 49 -4.57 -11.26 -3.71
CA ILE A 49 -3.82 -10.16 -3.14
C ILE A 49 -4.51 -9.66 -1.85
N LYS A 50 -3.70 -9.43 -0.82
CA LYS A 50 -4.08 -8.74 0.41
C LYS A 50 -3.19 -7.53 0.61
N PHE A 51 -3.76 -6.43 1.10
CA PHE A 51 -3.00 -5.25 1.49
C PHE A 51 -3.00 -5.13 3.02
N MET A 52 -1.84 -4.89 3.61
CA MET A 52 -1.68 -4.77 5.06
C MET A 52 -0.87 -3.53 5.44
N CYS A 53 -1.37 -2.77 6.43
CA CYS A 53 -0.73 -1.56 6.92
C CYS A 53 -0.94 -1.36 8.42
N LEU A 54 -0.16 -0.46 9.01
CA LEU A 54 -0.35 -0.07 10.41
C LEU A 54 -1.48 0.95 10.53
N ILE A 55 -1.41 2.05 9.77
CA ILE A 55 -2.40 3.12 9.82
C ILE A 55 -2.93 3.41 8.42
N ALA A 56 -4.25 3.52 8.30
CA ALA A 56 -4.93 3.92 7.07
C ALA A 56 -5.78 5.17 7.27
N ALA A 57 -5.86 6.02 6.24
CA ALA A 57 -6.84 7.10 6.16
C ALA A 57 -8.06 6.66 5.31
N PRO A 58 -9.27 7.18 5.57
CA PRO A 58 -10.46 6.85 4.80
C PRO A 58 -10.31 7.10 3.30
N GLU A 59 -9.59 8.16 2.92
CA GLU A 59 -9.30 8.52 1.54
C GLU A 59 -8.49 7.43 0.81
N GLY A 60 -7.48 6.88 1.48
CA GLY A 60 -6.65 5.79 0.94
C GLY A 60 -7.40 4.48 0.83
N ILE A 61 -8.23 4.15 1.83
CA ILE A 61 -9.11 2.98 1.80
C ILE A 61 -10.07 3.08 0.61
N ASN A 62 -10.76 4.22 0.48
CA ASN A 62 -11.71 4.47 -0.61
C ASN A 62 -11.02 4.41 -1.98
N MET A 63 -9.81 4.96 -2.09
CA MET A 63 -9.04 4.89 -3.33
C MET A 63 -8.71 3.45 -3.72
N LEU A 64 -8.21 2.66 -2.78
CA LEU A 64 -7.83 1.27 -3.02
C LEU A 64 -9.07 0.42 -3.35
N GLN A 65 -10.16 0.56 -2.61
CA GLN A 65 -11.41 -0.16 -2.86
C GLN A 65 -12.07 0.24 -4.20
N LYS A 66 -11.92 1.51 -4.62
CA LYS A 66 -12.43 1.97 -5.92
C LYS A 66 -11.72 1.27 -7.09
N TYR A 67 -10.40 1.13 -7.03
CA TYR A 67 -9.62 0.55 -8.12
C TYR A 67 -9.46 -0.97 -8.01
N HIS A 68 -9.48 -1.51 -6.79
CA HIS A 68 -9.25 -2.91 -6.48
C HIS A 68 -10.23 -3.41 -5.41
N PRO A 69 -11.54 -3.47 -5.71
CA PRO A 69 -12.57 -3.91 -4.76
C PRO A 69 -12.40 -5.37 -4.33
N ASP A 70 -11.64 -6.15 -5.08
CA ASP A 70 -11.28 -7.54 -4.80
C ASP A 70 -10.18 -7.69 -3.74
N VAL A 71 -9.44 -6.62 -3.42
CA VAL A 71 -8.32 -6.67 -2.46
C VAL A 71 -8.79 -6.36 -1.04
N LYS A 72 -8.58 -7.31 -0.13
CA LYS A 72 -8.86 -7.10 1.30
C LYS A 72 -7.77 -6.24 1.94
N ILE A 73 -8.20 -5.21 2.67
CA ILE A 73 -7.35 -4.30 3.44
C ILE A 73 -7.34 -4.74 4.90
N TYR A 74 -6.16 -4.92 5.47
CA TYR A 74 -5.95 -5.17 6.90
C TYR A 74 -5.18 -3.98 7.46
N ALA A 75 -5.84 -3.15 8.25
CA ALA A 75 -5.23 -2.00 8.93
C ALA A 75 -5.28 -2.23 10.44
N ALA A 76 -4.19 -1.93 11.15
CA ALA A 76 -4.20 -1.99 12.61
C ALA A 76 -5.01 -0.83 13.23
N ALA A 77 -5.01 0.33 12.57
CA ALA A 77 -5.85 1.48 12.91
C ALA A 77 -6.34 2.19 11.64
N VAL A 78 -7.54 2.79 11.75
CA VAL A 78 -8.08 3.72 10.75
C VAL A 78 -8.22 5.07 11.42
N ASP A 79 -7.47 6.04 10.94
CA ASP A 79 -7.42 7.40 11.47
C ASP A 79 -8.44 8.32 10.75
N GLU A 80 -8.51 9.60 11.12
CA GLU A 80 -9.65 10.45 10.78
C GLU A 80 -9.66 10.92 9.33
N ARG A 81 -8.50 11.39 8.84
CA ARG A 81 -8.39 12.09 7.54
C ARG A 81 -6.94 12.27 7.12
N LEU A 82 -6.76 12.83 5.92
CA LEU A 82 -5.52 13.47 5.50
C LEU A 82 -5.51 14.97 5.81
N ASN A 83 -4.34 15.53 6.08
CA ASN A 83 -4.13 16.99 6.08
C ASN A 83 -3.80 17.52 4.67
N SER A 84 -3.59 18.83 4.54
CA SER A 84 -3.27 19.50 3.26
C SER A 84 -1.95 19.06 2.63
N HIS A 85 -1.05 18.44 3.38
CA HIS A 85 0.22 17.90 2.91
C HIS A 85 0.15 16.39 2.61
N GLY A 86 -1.02 15.76 2.76
CA GLY A 86 -1.22 14.34 2.50
C GLY A 86 -0.79 13.39 3.62
N TYR A 87 -0.52 13.90 4.82
CA TYR A 87 -0.25 13.06 6.00
C TYR A 87 -1.55 12.64 6.69
N ILE A 88 -1.56 11.42 7.21
CA ILE A 88 -2.64 10.88 8.03
C ILE A 88 -2.69 11.63 9.36
N VAL A 89 -3.90 11.96 9.84
CA VAL A 89 -4.14 12.66 11.11
C VAL A 89 -5.08 11.82 12.00
N PRO A 90 -4.71 11.53 13.27
CA PRO A 90 -3.48 11.96 13.97
C PRO A 90 -2.19 11.36 13.40
N GLY A 91 -2.24 10.14 12.88
CA GLY A 91 -1.15 9.48 12.16
C GLY A 91 0.10 9.23 12.99
N LEU A 92 1.21 8.98 12.28
CA LEU A 92 2.51 8.68 12.89
C LEU A 92 3.67 9.54 12.34
N GLY A 93 3.38 10.57 11.55
CA GLY A 93 4.39 11.35 10.81
C GLY A 93 4.92 10.59 9.59
N ASP A 94 6.19 10.82 9.22
CA ASP A 94 6.85 10.06 8.16
C ASP A 94 7.35 8.71 8.70
N ALA A 95 6.79 7.61 8.20
CA ALA A 95 7.17 6.26 8.63
C ALA A 95 8.61 5.90 8.26
N GLY A 96 9.08 6.36 7.10
CA GLY A 96 10.42 6.06 6.60
C GLY A 96 11.48 6.72 7.47
N ASP A 97 11.34 8.02 7.72
CA ASP A 97 12.27 8.75 8.57
C ASP A 97 12.32 8.19 9.99
N ARG A 98 11.16 7.77 10.53
CA ARG A 98 11.11 7.15 11.85
C ARG A 98 11.75 5.76 11.90
N LEU A 99 11.65 4.99 10.82
CA LEU A 99 12.25 3.65 10.75
C LEU A 99 13.77 3.70 10.53
N PHE A 100 14.25 4.63 9.71
CA PHE A 100 15.65 4.69 9.29
C PHE A 100 16.47 5.80 9.95
N GLY A 101 15.84 6.68 10.73
CA GLY A 101 16.50 7.80 11.40
C GLY A 101 16.98 8.88 10.43
N THR A 102 16.25 9.10 9.33
CA THR A 102 16.61 10.03 8.24
C THR A 102 15.85 11.36 8.32
N LYS A 103 16.19 12.29 7.41
CA LYS A 103 15.49 13.54 7.10
C LYS A 103 15.56 13.82 5.60
#